data_AF-R7LPB9-F1
#
_entry.id   AF-R7LPB9-F1
#
_cell.length_a   1.000
_cell.length_b   1.000
_cell.length_c   1.000
_cell.angle_alpha   90.00
_cell.angle_beta   90.00
_cell.angle_gamma   90.00
#
_symmetry.space_group_name_H-M   'P 1'
#
loop_
_entity.id
_entity.type
_entity.pdbx_description
1 polymer ?
#
loop_
_entity_poly.entity_id
_entity_poly.type
_entity_poly.pdbx_seq_one_letter_code
_entity_poly.pdbx_strand_id
1 'polypeptide(L)'
;MTGKEIKKIRTEIPRFRNGVACNLTAEQKQLHRELDCREMINSCLCYGSNFLESRYSEPYIQDLGRERVIEIYNEQKIDFDKAIVLHNVYEDGEGVTYNSIKWEDEIEI
;
A
#
# COMPACT_ATOMS: atom_id res chain seq x y z
N MET A 1 -7.52 3.79 -2.92
CA MET A 1 -8.02 2.41 -2.86
C MET A 1 -7.95 1.88 -1.44
N THR A 2 -8.93 1.08 -1.04
CA THR A 2 -8.94 0.41 0.27
C THR A 2 -8.01 -0.81 0.28
N GLY A 3 -7.67 -1.29 1.47
CA GLY A 3 -6.82 -2.48 1.63
C GLY A 3 -7.42 -3.73 0.99
N LYS A 4 -8.74 -3.89 1.04
CA LYS A 4 -9.47 -5.00 0.39
C LYS A 4 -9.32 -4.96 -1.12
N GLU A 5 -9.45 -3.78 -1.74
CA GLU A 5 -9.32 -3.61 -3.19
C GLU A 5 -7.90 -3.93 -3.67
N ILE A 6 -6.87 -3.41 -2.98
CA ILE A 6 -5.46 -3.69 -3.27
C ILE A 6 -5.19 -5.20 -3.22
N LYS A 7 -5.67 -5.86 -2.15
CA LYS A 7 -5.52 -7.30 -1.98
C LYS A 7 -6.20 -8.10 -3.09
N LYS A 8 -7.41 -7.70 -3.48
CA LYS A 8 -8.17 -8.34 -4.57
C LYS A 8 -7.40 -8.29 -5.88
N ILE A 9 -6.96 -7.11 -6.32
CA ILE A 9 -6.19 -6.97 -7.57
C ILE A 9 -4.88 -7.77 -7.49
N ARG A 10 -4.18 -7.72 -6.35
CA ARG A 10 -2.94 -8.47 -6.16
C ARG A 10 -3.14 -9.99 -6.31
N THR A 11 -4.29 -10.52 -5.88
CA THR A 11 -4.60 -11.95 -6.02
C THR A 11 -4.97 -12.36 -7.46
N GLU A 12 -5.42 -11.42 -8.29
CA GLU A 12 -5.75 -11.67 -9.70
C GLU A 12 -4.50 -11.80 -10.59
N ILE A 13 -3.35 -11.28 -10.14
CA ILE A 13 -2.07 -11.37 -10.86
C ILE A 13 -1.17 -12.43 -10.20
N PRO A 14 -1.06 -13.65 -10.77
CA PRO A 14 -0.31 -14.72 -10.15
C PRO A 14 1.20 -14.44 -10.18
N ARG A 15 1.81 -14.26 -9.00
CA ARG A 15 3.27 -14.11 -8.84
C ARG A 15 4.01 -15.45 -8.88
N PHE A 16 3.38 -16.50 -8.38
CA PHE A 16 3.94 -17.85 -8.34
C PHE A 16 2.88 -18.88 -8.73
N ARG A 17 3.30 -19.93 -9.43
CA ARG A 17 2.48 -21.10 -9.74
C ARG A 17 3.28 -22.34 -9.36
N ASN A 18 2.76 -23.13 -8.42
CA ASN A 18 3.45 -24.32 -7.88
C ASN A 18 4.88 -24.03 -7.37
N GLY A 19 5.08 -22.90 -6.70
CA GLY A 19 6.39 -22.48 -6.18
C GLY A 19 7.35 -21.89 -7.23
N VAL A 20 6.96 -21.85 -8.51
CA VAL A 20 7.75 -21.24 -9.59
C VAL A 20 7.26 -19.83 -9.86
N ALA A 21 8.17 -18.86 -9.95
CA ALA A 21 7.82 -17.48 -10.28
C ALA A 21 7.23 -17.38 -11.70
N CYS A 22 6.11 -16.69 -11.83
CA CYS A 22 5.49 -16.44 -13.13
C CYS A 22 6.29 -15.39 -13.91
N ASN A 23 6.40 -15.57 -15.23
CA ASN A 23 6.91 -14.51 -16.11
C ASN A 23 5.81 -13.46 -16.29
N LEU A 24 5.96 -12.34 -15.60
CA LEU A 24 5.02 -11.22 -15.66
C LEU A 24 5.27 -10.35 -16.88
N THR A 25 4.21 -9.87 -17.53
CA THR A 25 4.28 -8.84 -18.57
C THR A 25 4.79 -7.52 -17.98
N ALA A 26 5.25 -6.60 -18.83
CA ALA A 26 5.67 -5.27 -18.38
C ALA A 26 4.54 -4.54 -17.63
N GLU A 27 3.32 -4.62 -18.15
CA GLU A 27 2.11 -4.05 -17.53
C GLU A 27 1.83 -4.66 -16.16
N GLN A 28 1.96 -5.98 -16.01
CA GLN A 28 1.77 -6.65 -14.71
C GLN A 28 2.85 -6.25 -13.69
N LYS A 29 4.10 -6.09 -14.13
CA LYS A 29 5.19 -5.61 -13.28
C LYS A 29 4.93 -4.17 -12.82
N GLN A 30 4.52 -3.31 -13.74
CA GLN A 30 4.16 -1.93 -13.45
C GLN A 30 3.00 -1.87 -12.45
N LEU A 31 1.91 -2.61 -12.69
CA LEU A 31 0.77 -2.69 -11.78
C LEU A 31 1.18 -3.19 -10.38
N HIS A 32 2.01 -4.23 -10.29
CA HIS A 32 2.54 -4.66 -8.99
C HIS A 32 3.31 -3.55 -8.28
N ARG A 33 4.12 -2.80 -9.02
CA ARG A 33 4.90 -1.70 -8.45
C ARG A 33 4.02 -0.56 -7.96
N GLU A 34 2.94 -0.24 -8.68
CA GLU A 34 1.92 0.71 -8.23
C GLU A 34 1.20 0.22 -6.97
N LEU A 35 0.84 -1.07 -6.89
CA LEU A 35 0.22 -1.64 -5.69
C LEU A 35 1.17 -1.62 -4.48
N ASP A 36 2.45 -1.94 -4.66
CA ASP A 36 3.46 -1.84 -3.60
C ASP A 36 3.64 -0.37 -3.14
N CYS A 37 3.58 0.59 -4.08
CA CYS A 37 3.60 2.02 -3.76
C CYS A 37 2.41 2.44 -2.89
N ARG A 38 1.19 2.01 -3.26
CA ARG A 38 -0.03 2.28 -2.49
C ARG A 38 0.07 1.76 -1.06
N GLU A 39 0.56 0.53 -0.88
CA GLU A 39 0.73 -0.06 0.45
C GLU A 39 1.76 0.71 1.29
N MET A 40 2.86 1.16 0.68
CA MET A 40 3.84 1.99 1.37
C MET A 40 3.29 3.35 1.78
N ILE A 41 2.51 4.00 0.90
CA ILE A 41 1.81 5.26 1.22
C ILE A 41 0.86 5.04 2.40
N ASN A 42 0.05 3.98 2.38
CA ASN A 42 -0.86 3.64 3.47
C ASN A 42 -0.11 3.44 4.79
N SER A 43 1.01 2.73 4.78
CA SER A 43 1.87 2.58 5.96
C SER A 43 2.35 3.94 6.47
N CYS A 44 2.86 4.79 5.58
CA CYS A 44 3.34 6.11 5.96
C CYS A 44 2.23 6.97 6.59
N LEU A 45 1.03 6.98 6.00
CA LEU A 45 -0.14 7.69 6.50
C LEU A 45 -0.59 7.15 7.87
N CYS A 46 -0.61 5.82 8.06
CA CYS A 46 -0.97 5.15 9.31
C CYS A 46 -0.08 5.58 10.49
N TYR A 47 1.19 5.86 10.24
CA TYR A 47 2.15 6.33 11.25
C TYR A 47 2.38 7.85 11.21
N GLY A 48 1.61 8.60 10.43
CA GLY A 48 1.70 10.07 10.37
C GLY A 48 2.98 10.62 9.72
N SER A 49 3.65 9.82 8.90
CA SER A 49 4.87 10.21 8.19
C SER A 49 4.59 10.75 6.79
N ASN A 50 5.40 11.74 6.34
CA ASN A 50 5.26 12.32 5.01
C ASN A 50 5.95 11.44 3.95
N PHE A 51 5.16 10.61 3.25
CA PHE A 51 5.70 9.70 2.23
C PHE A 51 6.52 10.42 1.15
N LEU A 52 6.01 11.53 0.58
CA LEU A 52 6.62 12.25 -0.54
C LEU A 52 7.95 12.93 -0.20
N GLU A 53 8.19 13.19 1.08
CA GLU A 53 9.46 13.75 1.60
C GLU A 53 10.34 12.68 2.25
N SER A 54 9.91 11.41 2.23
CA SER A 54 10.65 10.31 2.83
C SER A 54 11.47 9.54 1.81
N ARG A 55 12.55 8.91 2.30
CA ARG A 55 13.33 7.92 1.54
C ARG A 55 12.49 6.75 0.99
N TYR A 56 11.32 6.50 1.57
CA TYR A 56 10.44 5.42 1.12
C TYR A 56 9.84 5.70 -0.27
N SER A 57 9.76 6.96 -0.68
CA SER A 57 9.25 7.34 -2.01
C SER A 57 10.27 7.16 -3.14
N GLU A 58 11.57 7.28 -2.84
CA GLU A 58 12.64 7.31 -3.85
C GLU A 58 12.61 6.12 -4.82
N PRO A 59 12.48 4.85 -4.35
CA PRO A 59 12.45 3.71 -5.27
C PRO A 59 11.24 3.73 -6.20
N TYR A 60 10.10 4.23 -5.73
CA TYR A 60 8.88 4.31 -6.55
C TYR A 60 8.95 5.46 -7.54
N ILE A 61 9.56 6.59 -7.18
CA ILE A 61 9.78 7.71 -8.10
C ILE A 61 10.71 7.29 -9.25
N GLN A 62 11.76 6.52 -8.95
CA GLN A 62 12.66 5.98 -9.98
C GLN A 62 11.95 5.04 -10.95
N ASP A 63 11.07 4.17 -10.45
CA ASP A 63 10.43 3.14 -11.28
C ASP A 63 9.16 3.62 -12.00
N LEU A 64 8.35 4.47 -11.36
CA LEU A 64 7.02 4.90 -11.84
C LEU A 64 6.99 6.34 -12.36
N GLY A 65 8.00 7.14 -12.01
CA GLY A 65 8.01 8.58 -12.26
C GLY A 65 7.33 9.39 -11.16
N ARG A 66 7.85 10.60 -10.90
CA ARG A 66 7.39 11.47 -9.80
C ARG A 66 5.92 11.85 -9.90
N GLU A 67 5.45 12.21 -11.09
CA GLU A 67 4.07 12.62 -11.32
C GLU A 67 3.10 11.48 -10.97
N ARG A 68 3.39 10.27 -11.45
CA ARG A 68 2.57 9.08 -11.14
C ARG A 68 2.53 8.77 -9.65
N VAL A 69 3.65 8.90 -8.95
CA VAL A 69 3.71 8.70 -7.49
C VAL A 69 2.86 9.73 -6.74
N ILE A 70 2.84 10.98 -7.19
CA ILE A 70 2.00 12.04 -6.59
C ILE A 70 0.51 11.76 -6.83
N GLU A 71 0.13 11.30 -8.03
CA GLU A 71 -1.24 10.87 -8.31
C GLU A 71 -1.68 9.76 -7.36
N ILE A 72 -0.87 8.69 -7.26
CA ILE A 72 -1.16 7.55 -6.37
C ILE A 72 -1.26 8.02 -4.91
N TYR A 73 -0.39 8.92 -4.46
CA TYR A 73 -0.46 9.50 -3.12
C TYR A 73 -1.78 10.23 -2.88
N ASN A 74 -2.18 11.12 -3.78
CA ASN A 74 -3.43 11.87 -3.65
C ASN A 74 -4.65 10.94 -3.65
N GLU A 75 -4.67 9.93 -4.52
CA GLU A 75 -5.72 8.90 -4.55
C GLU A 75 -5.80 8.13 -3.21
N GLN A 76 -4.67 7.70 -2.66
CA GLN A 76 -4.66 7.00 -1.37
C GLN A 76 -5.05 7.92 -0.21
N LYS A 77 -4.67 9.20 -0.25
CA LYS A 77 -5.01 10.18 0.78
C LYS A 77 -6.52 10.39 0.88
N ILE A 78 -7.22 10.46 -0.25
CA ILE A 78 -8.68 10.63 -0.30
C ILE A 78 -9.40 9.50 0.45
N ASP A 79 -9.01 8.25 0.22
CA ASP A 79 -9.63 7.11 0.89
C ASP A 79 -9.17 6.98 2.35
N PHE A 80 -7.90 7.31 2.63
CA PHE A 80 -7.37 7.30 3.99
C PHE A 80 -8.05 8.33 4.89
N ASP A 81 -8.46 9.48 4.35
CA ASP A 81 -9.14 10.53 5.12
C ASP A 81 -10.53 10.12 5.64
N LYS A 82 -11.09 9.04 5.10
CA LYS A 82 -12.33 8.42 5.58
C LYS A 82 -12.09 7.22 6.49
N ALA A 83 -10.84 6.78 6.61
CA ALA A 83 -10.47 5.60 7.37
C ALA A 83 -10.23 5.94 8.84
N ILE A 84 -10.23 4.90 9.69
CA ILE A 84 -9.91 4.99 11.11
C ILE A 84 -8.57 4.30 11.34
N VAL A 85 -7.63 4.99 12.00
CA VAL A 85 -6.39 4.35 12.48
C VAL A 85 -6.65 3.73 13.84
N LEU A 86 -6.41 2.43 13.96
CA LEU A 86 -6.43 1.70 15.21
C LEU A 86 -4.98 1.59 15.71
N HIS A 87 -4.72 2.12 16.90
CA HIS A 87 -3.38 2.15 17.48
C HIS A 87 -3.10 0.91 18.33
N ASN A 88 -1.86 0.44 18.31
CA ASN A 88 -1.34 -0.65 19.16
C ASN A 88 -2.18 -1.94 19.09
N VAL A 89 -2.60 -2.33 17.88
CA VAL A 89 -3.45 -3.52 17.68
C VAL A 89 -2.69 -4.83 17.82
N TYR A 90 -1.36 -4.78 17.75
CA TYR A 90 -0.47 -5.92 17.93
C TYR A 90 0.86 -5.44 18.52
N GLU A 91 1.46 -6.23 19.39
CA GLU A 91 2.80 -6.03 19.93
C GLU A 91 3.61 -7.30 19.66
N ASP A 92 4.82 -7.16 19.12
CA ASP A 92 5.71 -8.30 18.91
C ASP A 92 6.54 -8.64 20.16
N GLY A 93 7.34 -9.71 20.09
CA GLY A 93 8.17 -10.16 21.20
C GLY A 93 9.29 -9.18 21.61
N GLU A 94 9.51 -8.12 20.84
CA GLU A 94 10.49 -7.05 21.12
C GLU A 94 9.82 -5.81 21.74
N GLY A 95 8.49 -5.82 21.92
CA GLY A 95 7.73 -4.69 22.46
C GLY A 95 7.40 -3.64 21.41
N VAL A 96 7.52 -3.94 20.11
CA VAL A 96 7.14 -3.02 19.03
C VAL A 96 5.65 -3.15 18.77
N THR A 97 4.94 -2.03 18.85
CA THR A 97 3.50 -1.96 18.62
C THR A 97 3.18 -1.55 17.18
N TYR A 98 2.20 -2.21 16.58
CA TYR A 98 1.76 -1.98 15.21
C TYR A 98 0.37 -1.36 15.18
N ASN A 99 0.18 -0.36 14.30
CA ASN A 99 -1.12 0.23 14.00
C ASN A 99 -1.78 -0.52 12.84
N SER A 100 -3.11 -0.43 12.73
CA SER A 100 -3.86 -0.86 11.56
C SER A 100 -4.78 0.23 11.04
N ILE A 101 -5.13 0.13 9.76
CA ILE A 101 -6.10 1.01 9.11
C ILE A 101 -7.39 0.20 8.95
N LYS A 102 -8.48 0.74 9.47
CA LYS A 102 -9.84 0.26 9.20
C LYS A 102 -10.46 1.16 8.14
N TRP A 103 -10.61 0.64 6.93
CA TRP A 103 -11.12 1.41 5.78
C TRP A 103 -12.64 1.64 5.88
N GLU A 104 -13.17 2.63 5.16
CA GLU A 104 -14.59 2.98 5.16
C GLU A 104 -15.49 1.78 4.84
N ASP A 105 -15.09 0.93 3.89
CA ASP A 105 -15.76 -0.31 3.48
C ASP A 105 -15.59 -1.49 4.47
N GLU A 106 -14.98 -1.24 5.63
CA GLU A 106 -14.77 -2.18 6.73
C GLU A 106 -15.46 -1.74 8.02
N ILE A 107 -16.06 -0.55 8.03
CA ILE A 107 -16.83 -0.03 9.16
C ILE A 107 -18.23 -0.65 9.06
N GLU A 108 -18.50 -1.64 9.92
CA GLU A 108 -19.87 -2.14 10.14
C GLU A 108 -20.74 -0.99 10.68
N ILE A 109 -21.93 -0.82 10.08
CA ILE A 109 -22.96 0.17 10.47
C ILE A 109 -23.86 -0.43 11.54
#